data_AF-A0A520EEU7-F1
#
_entry.id   AF-A0A520EEU7-F1
#
_cell.length_a   1.000
_cell.length_b   1.000
_cell.length_c   1.000
_cell.angle_alpha   90.00
_cell.angle_beta   90.00
_cell.angle_gamma   90.00
#
_symmetry.space_group_name_H-M   'P 1'
#
loop_
_entity.id
_entity.type
_entity.pdbx_description
1 polymer ?
#
loop_
_entity_poly.entity_id
_entity_poly.type
_entity_poly.pdbx_seq_one_letter_code
_entity_poly.pdbx_strand_id
1 'polypeptide(L)'
;MNTPLNDGLLRLGRQDLAGIQLMHLISGLDDDLEPEASQPMCGASASFSGYTEWVSAQEPRLTLGWDWHLEEGSTTPRVVRLGLPRTNVQVLDGTDKPLPWNESLHVLATFIDTMDWNTPAFQAVCQRYA
;
A
#
# COMPACT_ATOMS: atom_id res chain seq x y z
N MET A 1 26.51 3.48 -12.59
CA MET A 1 26.52 4.94 -12.27
C MET A 1 25.26 5.52 -12.88
N ASN A 2 24.20 5.66 -12.08
CA ASN A 2 22.88 6.10 -12.54
C ASN A 2 22.81 7.63 -12.55
N THR A 3 22.85 8.22 -13.73
CA THR A 3 22.42 9.60 -13.94
C THR A 3 20.94 9.70 -13.55
N PRO A 4 20.54 10.62 -12.67
CA PRO A 4 19.13 10.78 -12.36
C PRO A 4 18.43 11.30 -13.61
N LEU A 5 17.53 10.49 -14.17
CA LEU A 5 16.41 11.05 -14.91
C LEU A 5 15.67 11.92 -13.89
N ASN A 6 15.52 13.20 -14.16
CA ASN A 6 14.94 14.19 -13.25
C ASN A 6 13.39 14.06 -13.21
N ASP A 7 12.91 12.82 -13.13
CA ASP A 7 11.49 12.44 -13.15
C ASP A 7 10.93 12.20 -11.74
N GLY A 8 11.77 12.32 -10.72
CA GLY A 8 11.39 12.12 -9.31
C GLY A 8 11.24 10.65 -8.91
N LEU A 9 11.61 9.70 -9.77
CA LEU A 9 11.48 8.26 -9.48
C LEU A 9 12.79 7.66 -8.94
N LEU A 10 12.65 6.91 -7.85
CA LEU A 10 13.69 6.08 -7.28
C LEU A 10 13.78 4.77 -8.05
N ARG A 11 14.98 4.44 -8.52
CA ARG A 11 15.25 3.23 -9.30
C ARG A 11 15.90 2.19 -8.41
N LEU A 12 15.20 1.09 -8.18
CA LEU A 12 15.61 0.04 -7.24
C LEU A 12 15.59 -1.34 -7.91
N GLY A 13 16.64 -2.13 -7.70
CA GLY A 13 16.65 -3.53 -8.13
C GLY A 13 15.71 -4.37 -7.26
N ARG A 14 15.21 -5.47 -7.82
CA ARG A 14 14.34 -6.41 -7.07
C ARG A 14 15.00 -6.96 -5.80
N GLN A 15 16.33 -7.16 -5.83
CA GLN A 15 17.08 -7.66 -4.68
C GLN A 15 17.20 -6.61 -3.57
N ASP A 16 17.26 -5.33 -3.93
CA ASP A 16 17.36 -4.24 -2.97
C ASP A 16 16.05 -4.10 -2.17
N LEU A 17 14.90 -4.33 -2.81
CA LEU A 17 13.58 -4.29 -2.16
C LEU A 17 13.48 -5.20 -0.94
N ALA A 18 14.04 -6.42 -1.03
CA ALA A 18 13.96 -7.40 0.06
C ALA A 18 14.72 -6.96 1.33
N GLY A 19 15.68 -6.03 1.20
CA GLY A 19 16.42 -5.46 2.33
C GLY A 19 15.79 -4.19 2.91
N ILE A 20 14.75 -3.65 2.30
CA ILE A 20 14.14 -2.39 2.73
C ILE A 20 13.19 -2.62 3.89
N GLN A 21 13.45 -1.93 4.99
CA GLN A 21 12.51 -1.83 6.09
C GLN A 21 11.54 -0.67 5.85
N LEU A 22 10.26 -0.99 5.72
CA LEU A 22 9.18 -0.01 5.67
C LEU A 22 8.66 0.30 7.08
N MET A 23 8.37 1.57 7.30
CA MET A 23 7.72 2.08 8.50
C MET A 23 6.35 2.61 8.14
N HIS A 24 5.36 2.25 8.95
CA HIS A 24 4.02 2.82 8.85
C HIS A 24 4.10 4.32 9.12
N LEU A 25 3.51 5.12 8.23
CA LEU A 25 3.45 6.57 8.38
C LEU A 25 2.06 6.99 8.87
N ILE A 26 1.01 6.58 8.16
CA ILE A 26 -0.37 6.94 8.49
C ILE A 26 -1.36 5.96 7.89
N SER A 27 -2.53 5.83 8.52
CA SER A 27 -3.70 5.16 7.94
C SER A 27 -4.97 5.91 8.34
N GLY A 28 -6.03 5.71 7.57
CA GLY A 28 -7.33 6.36 7.78
C GLY A 28 -8.44 5.58 7.08
N LEU A 29 -9.68 5.93 7.43
CA LEU A 29 -10.88 5.46 6.73
C LEU A 29 -11.16 6.38 5.53
N ASP A 30 -11.70 5.81 4.46
CA ASP A 30 -12.28 6.56 3.36
C ASP A 30 -13.74 6.87 3.70
N ASP A 31 -13.94 7.94 4.47
CA ASP A 31 -15.27 8.38 4.94
C ASP A 31 -16.14 8.97 3.80
N ASP A 32 -15.54 9.21 2.64
CA ASP A 32 -16.18 9.80 1.45
C ASP A 32 -16.77 8.75 0.49
N LEU A 33 -16.67 7.46 0.81
CA LEU A 33 -17.42 6.43 0.08
C LEU A 33 -18.89 6.51 0.51
N GLU A 34 -19.58 7.52 -0.03
CA GLU A 34 -21.04 7.49 -0.20
C GLU A 34 -21.40 6.08 -0.70
N PRO A 35 -22.28 5.34 -0.02
CA PRO A 35 -22.68 4.03 -0.50
C PRO A 35 -23.28 4.21 -1.88
N GLU A 36 -22.52 3.90 -2.93
CA GLU A 36 -23.05 3.81 -4.27
C GLU A 36 -24.15 2.74 -4.21
N ALA A 37 -25.40 3.21 -4.25
CA ALA A 37 -26.61 2.45 -4.56
C ALA A 37 -27.38 1.69 -3.46
N SER A 38 -27.14 1.86 -2.15
CA SER A 38 -28.06 1.27 -1.16
C SER A 38 -28.48 2.22 -0.05
N GLN A 39 -29.79 2.45 0.06
CA GLN A 39 -30.38 3.10 1.23
C GLN A 39 -29.91 2.36 2.49
N PRO A 40 -29.56 3.07 3.58
CA PRO A 40 -29.15 2.42 4.81
C PRO A 40 -30.23 1.42 5.28
N MET A 41 -29.90 0.13 5.23
CA MET A 41 -30.77 -0.95 5.69
C MET A 41 -30.33 -1.41 7.07
N CYS A 42 -31.26 -1.41 8.02
CA CYS A 42 -31.01 -1.97 9.34
C CYS A 42 -30.61 -3.45 9.22
N GLY A 43 -29.47 -3.82 9.80
CA GLY A 43 -28.95 -5.20 9.77
C GLY A 43 -28.10 -5.56 8.56
N ALA A 44 -27.80 -4.62 7.66
CA ALA A 44 -26.77 -4.81 6.63
C ALA A 44 -25.37 -4.84 7.24
N SER A 45 -24.46 -5.58 6.62
CA SER A 45 -23.03 -5.55 6.97
C SER A 45 -22.47 -4.15 6.74
N ALA A 46 -21.63 -3.69 7.67
CA ALA A 46 -20.87 -2.46 7.49
C ALA A 46 -19.58 -2.78 6.73
N SER A 47 -19.38 -2.09 5.61
CA SER A 47 -18.14 -2.17 4.83
C SER A 47 -17.21 -1.06 5.26
N PHE A 48 -15.95 -1.39 5.52
CA PHE A 48 -14.91 -0.42 5.86
C PHE A 48 -13.80 -0.50 4.84
N SER A 49 -13.35 0.65 4.37
CA SER A 49 -12.17 0.79 3.54
C SER A 49 -11.44 2.08 3.85
N GLY A 50 -10.24 2.20 3.32
CA GLY A 50 -9.38 3.33 3.62
C GLY A 50 -8.04 3.22 2.94
N TYR A 51 -7.11 4.06 3.37
CA TYR A 51 -5.75 4.12 2.86
C TYR A 51 -4.71 3.83 3.94
N THR A 52 -3.53 3.44 3.51
CA THR A 52 -2.33 3.33 4.34
C THR A 52 -1.11 3.85 3.57
N GLU A 53 -0.23 4.56 4.24
CA GLU A 53 0.98 5.17 3.67
C GLU A 53 2.20 4.73 4.47
N TRP A 54 3.26 4.37 3.76
CA TRP A 54 4.47 3.74 4.27
C TRP A 54 5.71 4.37 3.64
N VAL A 55 6.79 4.43 4.43
CA VAL A 55 8.06 5.02 3.99
C VAL A 55 9.27 4.19 4.44
N SER A 56 10.37 4.24 3.69
CA SER A 56 11.65 3.74 4.18
C SER A 56 12.27 4.69 5.19
N ALA A 57 13.08 4.15 6.11
CA ALA A 57 13.83 4.94 7.08
C ALA A 57 15.06 5.64 6.48
N GLN A 58 15.65 5.05 5.43
CA GLN A 58 16.90 5.50 4.83
C GLN A 58 16.65 6.40 3.62
N GLU A 59 17.55 7.36 3.41
CA GLU A 59 17.55 8.22 2.23
C GLU A 59 18.26 7.55 1.04
N PRO A 60 17.79 7.73 -0.20
CA PRO A 60 16.57 8.47 -0.54
C PRO A 60 15.29 7.73 -0.13
N ARG A 61 14.32 8.45 0.42
CA ARG A 61 13.07 7.85 0.93
C ARG A 61 12.19 7.24 -0.16
N LEU A 62 12.00 5.94 -0.07
CA LEU A 62 10.94 5.21 -0.76
C LEU A 62 9.59 5.52 -0.11
N THR A 63 8.57 5.73 -0.94
CA THR A 63 7.17 5.87 -0.51
C THR A 63 6.30 4.78 -1.16
N LEU A 64 5.41 4.19 -0.38
CA LEU A 64 4.38 3.26 -0.84
C LEU A 64 3.07 3.58 -0.12
N GLY A 65 2.01 3.79 -0.90
CA GLY A 65 0.66 3.98 -0.39
C GLY A 65 -0.30 3.05 -1.11
N TRP A 66 -1.29 2.52 -0.42
CA TRP A 66 -2.33 1.70 -1.04
C TRP A 66 -3.62 1.77 -0.25
N ASP A 67 -4.70 1.38 -0.93
CA ASP A 67 -6.02 1.32 -0.34
C ASP A 67 -6.25 -0.09 0.23
N TRP A 68 -7.13 -0.19 1.21
CA TRP A 68 -7.47 -1.45 1.88
C TRP A 68 -8.98 -1.51 2.14
N HIS A 69 -9.50 -2.71 2.33
CA HIS A 69 -10.83 -2.93 2.88
C HIS A 69 -10.83 -4.02 3.93
N LEU A 70 -11.86 -4.02 4.76
CA LEU A 70 -12.14 -5.08 5.72
C LEU A 70 -13.00 -6.14 5.04
N GLU A 71 -12.45 -7.34 4.82
CA GLU A 71 -13.19 -8.47 4.24
C GLU A 71 -14.36 -8.88 5.15
N GLU A 72 -15.56 -8.85 4.58
CA GLU A 72 -16.78 -9.32 5.23
C GLU A 72 -16.95 -10.84 5.08
N GLY A 73 -17.67 -11.47 6.02
CA GLY A 73 -18.10 -12.87 5.90
C GLY A 73 -17.07 -13.93 6.30
N SER A 74 -15.86 -13.54 6.71
CA SER A 74 -14.89 -14.43 7.35
C SER A 74 -15.13 -14.55 8.86
N THR A 75 -14.80 -15.69 9.46
CA THR A 75 -14.93 -15.92 10.92
C THR A 75 -14.13 -14.91 11.76
N THR A 76 -13.10 -14.32 11.15
CA THR A 76 -12.22 -13.31 11.75
C THR A 76 -12.01 -12.22 10.71
N PRO A 77 -12.38 -10.95 10.98
CA PRO A 77 -12.21 -9.86 10.03
C PRO A 77 -10.76 -9.73 9.56
N ARG A 78 -10.55 -9.53 8.25
CA ARG A 78 -9.22 -9.40 7.66
C ARG A 78 -9.13 -8.10 6.88
N VAL A 79 -8.09 -7.32 7.17
CA VAL A 79 -7.76 -6.14 6.38
C VAL A 79 -6.92 -6.58 5.18
N VAL A 80 -7.41 -6.33 3.98
CA VAL A 80 -6.77 -6.75 2.73
C VAL A 80 -6.51 -5.56 1.81
N ARG A 81 -5.44 -5.67 1.03
CA ARG A 81 -5.00 -4.62 0.11
C ARG A 81 -5.88 -4.61 -1.13
N LEU A 82 -6.17 -3.41 -1.62
CA LEU A 82 -6.88 -3.15 -2.86
C LEU A 82 -5.90 -2.68 -3.94
N GLY A 83 -6.09 -3.18 -5.16
CA GLY A 83 -5.40 -2.67 -6.35
C GLY A 83 -3.87 -2.77 -6.31
N LEU A 84 -3.21 -1.81 -6.95
CA LEU A 84 -1.75 -1.67 -6.99
C LEU A 84 -1.32 -0.46 -6.17
N PRO A 85 -0.12 -0.45 -5.57
CA PRO A 85 0.32 0.66 -4.75
C PRO A 85 0.63 1.92 -5.57
N ARG A 86 0.44 3.08 -4.95
CA ARG A 86 0.99 4.39 -5.35
C ARG A 86 2.40 4.51 -4.79
N THR A 87 3.35 5.01 -5.58
CA THR A 87 4.77 4.98 -5.20
C THR A 87 5.62 5.99 -5.96
N ASN A 88 6.78 6.33 -5.40
CA ASN A 88 7.87 7.00 -6.11
C ASN A 88 8.94 6.03 -6.67
N VAL A 89 8.70 4.71 -6.66
CA VAL A 89 9.69 3.71 -7.09
C VAL A 89 9.39 3.14 -8.47
N GLN A 90 10.43 3.07 -9.30
CA GLN A 90 10.47 2.27 -10.51
C GLN A 90 11.45 1.11 -10.33
N VAL A 91 10.95 -0.12 -10.40
CA VAL A 91 11.74 -1.34 -10.22
C VAL A 91 12.58 -1.60 -11.47
N LEU A 92 13.84 -1.99 -11.27
CA LEU A 92 14.75 -2.41 -12.33
C LEU A 92 14.72 -3.93 -12.51
N ASP A 93 14.96 -4.38 -13.74
CA ASP A 93 15.20 -5.78 -14.07
C ASP A 93 16.63 -6.22 -13.67
N GLY A 94 16.96 -7.49 -13.92
CA GLY A 94 18.29 -8.05 -13.62
C GLY A 94 19.44 -7.49 -14.46
N THR A 95 19.17 -6.55 -15.38
CA THR A 95 20.14 -5.85 -16.22
C THR A 95 20.17 -4.34 -15.96
N ASP A 96 19.64 -3.90 -14.81
CA ASP A 96 19.49 -2.50 -14.39
C ASP A 96 18.61 -1.64 -15.32
N LYS A 97 17.74 -2.26 -16.12
CA LYS A 97 16.78 -1.54 -16.96
C LYS A 97 15.46 -1.35 -16.22
N PRO A 98 14.84 -0.16 -16.27
CA PRO A 98 13.55 0.04 -15.63
C PRO A 98 12.48 -0.85 -16.26
N LEU A 99 11.72 -1.55 -15.40
CA LEU A 99 10.55 -2.31 -15.83
C LEU A 99 9.46 -1.35 -16.34
N PRO A 100 8.56 -1.84 -17.23
CA PRO A 100 7.32 -1.15 -17.51
C PRO A 100 6.58 -0.81 -16.23
N TRP A 101 5.98 0.38 -16.16
CA TRP A 101 5.41 0.92 -14.91
C TRP A 101 4.44 -0.06 -14.23
N ASN A 102 3.52 -0.66 -14.98
CA ASN A 102 2.57 -1.63 -14.43
C ASN A 102 3.25 -2.87 -13.86
N GLU A 103 4.29 -3.40 -14.51
CA GLU A 103 5.06 -4.54 -14.00
C GLU A 103 5.82 -4.18 -12.72
N SER A 104 6.39 -2.97 -12.67
CA SER A 104 7.01 -2.41 -11.46
C SER A 104 6.03 -2.42 -10.30
N LEU A 105 4.79 -1.94 -10.50
CA LEU A 105 3.76 -1.93 -9.48
C LEU A 105 3.36 -3.34 -9.00
N HIS A 106 3.32 -4.34 -9.87
CA HIS A 106 3.03 -5.73 -9.48
C HIS A 106 4.15 -6.34 -8.63
N VAL A 107 5.41 -6.02 -8.93
CA VAL A 107 6.54 -6.42 -8.08
C VAL A 107 6.42 -5.79 -6.69
N LEU A 108 6.10 -4.50 -6.61
CA LEU A 108 5.90 -3.81 -5.33
C LEU A 108 4.69 -4.33 -4.56
N ALA A 109 3.60 -4.65 -5.24
CA ALA A 109 2.43 -5.32 -4.65
C ALA A 109 2.82 -6.67 -4.02
N THR A 110 3.60 -7.48 -4.72
CA THR A 110 4.09 -8.77 -4.22
C THR A 110 4.98 -8.58 -3.00
N PHE A 111 5.84 -7.57 -3.01
CA PHE A 111 6.68 -7.21 -1.86
C PHE A 111 5.83 -6.81 -0.64
N ILE A 112 4.82 -5.96 -0.82
CA ILE A 112 3.88 -5.59 0.26
C ILE A 112 3.18 -6.83 0.83
N ASP A 113 2.81 -7.79 -0.02
CA ASP A 113 2.12 -9.01 0.45
C ASP A 113 3.01 -9.94 1.29
N THR A 114 4.33 -9.71 1.33
CA THR A 114 5.28 -10.47 2.19
C THR A 114 5.42 -9.90 3.60
N MET A 115 4.90 -8.71 3.87
CA MET A 115 4.98 -8.05 5.18
C MET A 115 3.64 -8.04 5.91
N ASP A 116 3.69 -8.07 7.23
CA ASP A 116 2.52 -7.84 8.08
C ASP A 116 2.19 -6.34 8.14
N TRP A 117 1.72 -5.79 7.02
CA TRP A 117 1.33 -4.40 6.94
C TRP A 117 -0.06 -4.14 7.54
N ASN A 118 -0.94 -5.16 7.54
CA ASN A 118 -2.34 -5.01 7.91
C ASN A 118 -2.50 -4.73 9.41
N THR A 119 -1.71 -5.38 10.27
CA THR A 119 -1.76 -5.20 11.73
C THR A 119 -1.47 -3.76 12.15
N PRO A 120 -0.31 -3.16 11.82
CA PRO A 120 -0.01 -1.78 12.20
C PRO A 120 -0.94 -0.76 11.52
N ALA A 121 -1.35 -1.00 10.26
CA ALA A 121 -2.30 -0.12 9.58
C ALA A 121 -3.66 -0.08 10.32
N PHE A 122 -4.21 -1.25 10.67
CA PHE A 122 -5.49 -1.33 11.36
C PHE A 122 -5.42 -0.80 12.80
N GLN A 123 -4.31 -1.08 13.51
CA GLN A 123 -4.08 -0.50 14.84
C GLN A 123 -4.06 1.03 14.79
N ALA A 124 -3.42 1.63 13.78
CA ALA A 124 -3.39 3.08 13.62
C ALA A 124 -4.79 3.66 13.33
N VAL A 125 -5.62 2.95 12.55
CA VAL A 125 -7.02 3.32 12.35
C VAL A 125 -7.78 3.28 13.68
N CYS A 126 -7.72 2.16 14.42
CA CYS A 126 -8.40 2.06 15.72
C CYS A 126 -7.97 3.14 16.71
N GLN A 127 -6.68 3.49 16.75
CA GLN A 127 -6.18 4.55 17.64
C GLN A 127 -6.64 5.95 17.22
N ARG A 128 -6.74 6.20 15.92
CA ARG A 128 -7.14 7.52 15.39
C ARG A 128 -8.61 7.84 15.64
N TYR A 129 -9.47 6.82 15.66
CA TYR A 129 -10.93 6.96 15.80
C TYR A 129 -11.46 6.43 17.15
N ALA A 130 -10.58 6.23 18.14
CA ALA A 130 -10.95 5.83 19.51
C ALA A 130 -11.60 6.95 20.32
#